data_AF-A0A4Z0CEM2-F1
#
_entry.id   AF-A0A4Z0CEM2-F1
#
_cell.length_a   1.000
_cell.length_b   1.000
_cell.length_c   1.000
_cell.angle_alpha   90.00
_cell.angle_beta   90.00
_cell.angle_gamma   90.00
#
_symmetry.space_group_name_H-M   'P 1'
#
loop_
_entity.id
_entity.type
_entity.pdbx_description
1 polymer ?
#
loop_
_entity_poly.entity_id
_entity_poly.type
_entity_poly.pdbx_seq_one_letter_code
_entity_poly.pdbx_strand_id
1 'polypeptide(L)'
;MLPSLEHANRAAALLAQAGIDADVRLLTPGDVNDLAHLFDGHDVMLPSVGTEEYTARHFAELARQGHHALLVPAKGPQACQRVMDALKDAELSCAVHYRHFVIEDLAV
;
A
#
# COMPACT_ATOMS: atom_id res chain seq x y z
N MET A 1 2.62 -5.21 0.45
CA MET A 1 3.37 -5.69 1.63
C MET A 1 4.10 -6.96 1.26
N LEU A 2 5.36 -7.08 1.69
CA LEU A 2 6.25 -8.20 1.42
C LEU A 2 6.84 -8.73 2.73
N PRO A 3 7.04 -10.05 2.90
CA PRO A 3 7.45 -10.66 4.17
C PRO A 3 8.76 -10.16 4.76
N SER A 4 9.70 -9.73 3.92
CA SER A 4 11.01 -9.22 4.36
C SER A 4 11.59 -8.20 3.39
N LEU A 5 12.67 -7.54 3.83
CA LEU A 5 13.44 -6.62 3.00
C LEU A 5 13.97 -7.29 1.72
N GLU A 6 14.37 -8.56 1.78
CA GLU A 6 14.85 -9.31 0.62
C GLU A 6 13.75 -9.46 -0.45
N HIS A 7 12.54 -9.84 -0.01
CA HIS A 7 11.39 -9.92 -0.91
C HIS A 7 11.07 -8.54 -1.51
N ALA A 8 11.11 -7.48 -0.71
CA ALA A 8 10.88 -6.12 -1.19
C ALA A 8 11.92 -5.67 -2.23
N ASN A 9 13.20 -5.98 -2.03
CA ASN A 9 14.25 -5.68 -3.00
C ASN A 9 14.09 -6.50 -4.28
N ARG A 10 13.72 -7.79 -4.17
CA ARG A 10 13.41 -8.63 -5.32
C ARG A 10 12.24 -8.07 -6.13
N ALA A 11 11.17 -7.67 -5.46
CA ALA A 11 10.00 -7.04 -6.08
C ALA A 11 10.36 -5.73 -6.80
N ALA A 12 11.18 -4.87 -6.17
CA ALA A 12 11.66 -3.65 -6.79
C ALA A 12 12.51 -3.94 -8.05
N ALA A 13 13.35 -4.97 -8.01
CA ALA A 13 14.14 -5.40 -9.17
C ALA A 13 13.27 -5.96 -10.30
N LEU A 14 12.21 -6.71 -10.00
CA LEU A 14 11.25 -7.20 -10.99
C LEU A 14 10.49 -6.04 -11.67
N LEU A 15 10.06 -5.06 -10.88
CA LEU A 15 9.41 -3.85 -11.39
C LEU A 15 10.35 -3.07 -12.31
N ALA A 16 11.62 -2.91 -11.93
CA ALA A 16 12.63 -2.24 -12.77
C ALA A 16 12.87 -2.99 -14.10
N GLN A 17 12.95 -4.32 -14.07
CA GLN A 17 13.07 -5.14 -15.29
C GLN A 17 11.85 -4.98 -16.22
N ALA A 18 10.67 -4.74 -15.66
CA ALA A 18 9.45 -4.46 -16.40
C ALA A 18 9.31 -2.99 -16.85
N GLY A 19 10.30 -2.13 -16.56
CA GLY A 19 10.26 -0.70 -16.86
C GLY A 19 9.30 0.12 -15.98
N ILE A 20 9.06 -0.34 -14.74
CA ILE A 20 8.18 0.28 -13.74
C ILE A 20 9.00 0.65 -12.49
N ASP A 21 10.09 1.37 -12.65
CA ASP A 21 10.97 1.84 -11.56
C ASP A 21 10.71 3.30 -11.16
N ALA A 22 10.13 4.09 -12.06
CA ALA A 22 9.83 5.49 -11.83
C ALA A 22 8.98 5.68 -10.56
N ASP A 23 9.57 6.36 -9.59
CA ASP A 23 8.96 6.72 -8.31
C ASP A 23 8.49 5.57 -7.41
N VAL A 24 9.04 4.36 -7.61
CA VAL A 24 8.85 3.29 -6.61
C VAL A 24 9.55 3.69 -5.31
N ARG A 25 8.86 3.53 -4.18
CA ARG A 25 9.40 3.84 -2.84
C ARG A 25 9.27 2.62 -1.93
N LEU A 26 10.36 2.31 -1.24
CA LEU A 26 10.37 1.33 -0.17
C LEU A 26 9.95 2.00 1.13
N LEU A 27 9.05 1.35 1.86
CA LEU A 27 8.73 1.68 3.24
C LEU A 27 9.16 0.52 4.14
N THR A 28 9.89 0.87 5.19
CA THR A 28 10.25 -0.05 6.27
C THR A 28 9.03 -0.33 7.15
N PRO A 29 9.09 -1.38 8.00
CA PRO A 29 8.04 -1.60 9.01
C PRO A 29 7.82 -0.40 9.92
N GLY A 30 8.87 0.36 10.22
CA GLY A 30 8.79 1.59 11.01
C GLY A 30 7.96 2.65 10.31
N ASP A 31 8.27 2.95 9.04
CA ASP A 31 7.53 3.94 8.24
C ASP A 31 6.04 3.61 8.15
N VAL A 32 5.69 2.32 7.98
CA VAL A 32 4.30 1.87 7.90
C VAL A 32 3.57 2.02 9.24
N ASN A 33 4.23 1.70 10.35
CA ASN A 33 3.64 1.88 11.68
C ASN A 33 3.43 3.36 12.00
N ASP A 34 4.40 4.22 11.69
CA ASP A 34 4.29 5.68 11.92
C ASP A 34 3.11 6.26 11.14
N LEU A 35 2.89 5.83 9.90
CA LEU A 35 1.72 6.22 9.10
C LEU A 35 0.40 5.69 9.69
N ALA A 36 0.39 4.47 10.20
CA ALA A 36 -0.81 3.89 10.81
C ALA A 36 -1.20 4.61 12.11
N HIS A 37 -0.22 5.07 12.88
CA HIS A 37 -0.45 5.83 14.11
C HIS A 37 -1.07 7.21 13.88
N LEU A 38 -1.03 7.76 12.66
CA LEU A 38 -1.76 8.99 12.32
C LEU A 38 -3.29 8.82 12.49
N PHE A 39 -3.79 7.59 12.46
CA PHE A 39 -5.20 7.28 12.71
C PHE A 39 -5.53 7.08 14.20
N ASP A 40 -4.51 6.88 15.05
CA ASP A 40 -4.67 6.66 16.49
C ASP A 40 -4.90 8.01 17.19
N GLY A 41 -6.16 8.47 17.18
CA GLY A 41 -6.54 9.76 17.79
C GLY A 41 -7.85 10.35 17.29
N HIS A 42 -8.54 9.67 16.36
CA HIS A 42 -9.82 10.12 15.80
C HIS A 42 -11.08 9.75 16.62
N ASP A 43 -10.93 9.23 17.83
CA ASP A 43 -12.02 9.14 18.81
C ASP A 43 -12.01 10.44 19.62
N VAL A 44 -13.05 11.29 19.61
CA VAL A 44 -14.29 11.04 20.39
C VAL A 44 -15.59 11.47 19.67
N MET A 45 -15.57 12.06 18.47
CA MET A 45 -16.79 12.70 17.88
C MET A 45 -17.05 12.44 16.39
N LEU A 46 -16.23 11.63 15.71
CA LEU A 46 -16.43 11.35 14.28
C LEU A 46 -16.89 9.90 14.05
N PRO A 47 -17.78 9.65 13.08
CA PRO A 47 -18.08 8.29 12.66
C PRO A 47 -16.80 7.62 12.15
N SER A 48 -16.67 6.30 12.35
CA SER A 48 -15.51 5.52 11.85
C SER A 48 -15.23 5.83 10.38
N VAL A 49 -13.94 5.91 10.02
CA VAL A 49 -13.44 6.15 8.65
C VAL A 49 -13.75 4.95 7.71
N GLY A 50 -14.40 3.89 8.23
CA GLY A 50 -14.87 2.77 7.42
C GLY A 50 -13.75 1.86 6.95
N THR A 51 -13.83 1.37 5.71
CA THR A 51 -12.93 0.35 5.13
C THR A 51 -11.46 0.75 5.08
N GLU A 52 -11.17 2.06 5.03
CA GLU A 52 -9.81 2.60 4.99
C GLU A 52 -9.08 2.42 6.31
N GLU A 53 -9.77 2.64 7.43
CA GLU A 53 -9.23 2.41 8.77
C GLU A 53 -8.87 0.92 8.97
N TYR A 54 -9.74 0.02 8.50
CA TYR A 54 -9.47 -1.42 8.51
C TYR A 54 -8.21 -1.76 7.70
N THR A 55 -8.05 -1.14 6.52
CA THR A 55 -6.89 -1.36 5.64
C THR A 55 -5.60 -0.85 6.29
N ALA A 56 -5.62 0.34 6.91
CA ALA A 56 -4.47 0.89 7.62
C ALA A 56 -4.06 0.02 8.81
N ARG A 57 -5.02 -0.45 9.61
CA ARG A 57 -4.76 -1.39 10.72
C ARG A 57 -4.15 -2.70 10.22
N HIS A 58 -4.66 -3.25 9.11
CA HIS A 58 -4.10 -4.47 8.52
C HIS A 58 -2.64 -4.28 8.07
N PHE A 59 -2.30 -3.13 7.48
CA PHE A 59 -0.90 -2.82 7.14
C PHE A 59 -0.02 -2.72 8.39
N ALA A 60 -0.52 -2.12 9.47
CA ALA A 60 0.19 -2.02 10.75
C ALA A 60 0.44 -3.42 11.36
N GLU A 61 -0.53 -4.33 11.28
CA GLU A 61 -0.36 -5.73 11.72
C GLU A 61 0.75 -6.44 10.95
N LEU A 62 0.76 -6.31 9.61
CA LEU A 62 1.81 -6.89 8.77
C LEU A 62 3.18 -6.24 9.08
N ALA A 63 3.22 -4.92 9.26
CA ALA A 63 4.45 -4.21 9.63
C ALA A 63 4.99 -4.69 10.99
N ARG A 64 4.14 -4.90 12.00
CA ARG A 64 4.54 -5.51 13.28
C ARG A 64 5.13 -6.92 13.13
N GLN A 65 4.77 -7.65 12.08
CA GLN A 65 5.36 -8.95 11.73
C GLN A 65 6.66 -8.84 10.92
N GLY A 66 7.16 -7.63 10.65
CA GLY A 66 8.39 -7.38 9.90
C GLY A 66 8.19 -7.16 8.39
N HIS A 67 6.94 -7.06 7.92
CA HIS A 67 6.68 -6.84 6.50
C HIS A 67 7.07 -5.43 6.05
N HIS A 68 7.60 -5.36 4.83
CA HIS A 68 7.97 -4.11 4.16
C HIS A 68 6.92 -3.74 3.11
N ALA A 69 6.83 -2.47 2.72
CA ALA A 69 5.92 -2.04 1.67
C ALA A 69 6.68 -1.46 0.46
N LEU A 70 6.09 -1.60 -0.72
CA LEU A 70 6.47 -0.84 -1.91
C LEU A 70 5.28 0.02 -2.32
N LEU A 71 5.51 1.32 -2.41
CA LEU A 71 4.59 2.26 -3.07
C LEU A 71 4.96 2.30 -4.55
N VAL A 72 4.00 1.94 -5.41
CA VAL A 72 4.21 1.83 -6.86
C VAL A 72 3.20 2.72 -7.58
N PRO A 73 3.65 3.71 -8.38
CA PRO A 73 2.74 4.52 -9.17
C PRO A 73 2.00 3.70 -10.24
N ALA A 74 0.69 3.56 -10.09
CA ALA A 74 -0.16 2.85 -11.06
C ALA A 74 -1.42 3.66 -11.39
N LYS A 75 -1.41 4.34 -12.53
CA LYS A 75 -2.54 5.15 -13.01
C LYS A 75 -3.52 4.29 -13.80
N GLY A 76 -4.58 3.88 -13.13
CA GLY A 76 -5.70 3.14 -13.74
C GLY A 76 -5.47 1.63 -13.90
N PRO A 77 -6.49 0.89 -14.37
CA PRO A 77 -6.52 -0.57 -14.33
C PRO A 77 -5.39 -1.25 -15.12
N GLN A 78 -5.04 -0.71 -16.30
CA GLN A 78 -3.98 -1.27 -17.14
C GLN A 78 -2.60 -1.16 -16.49
N ALA A 79 -2.32 -0.04 -15.81
CA ALA A 79 -1.06 0.11 -15.08
C ALA A 79 -0.99 -0.84 -13.88
N CYS A 80 -2.11 -1.04 -13.17
CA CYS A 80 -2.20 -2.01 -12.07
C CYS A 80 -1.95 -3.43 -12.56
N GLN A 81 -2.56 -3.82 -13.69
CA GLN A 81 -2.36 -5.15 -14.25
C GLN A 81 -0.89 -5.38 -14.58
N ARG A 82 -0.22 -4.42 -15.24
CA ARG A 82 1.22 -4.53 -15.54
C ARG A 82 2.09 -4.68 -14.29
N VAL A 83 1.77 -3.94 -13.22
CA VAL A 83 2.46 -4.08 -11.92
C VAL A 83 2.26 -5.49 -11.35
N MET A 84 1.03 -6.00 -11.35
CA MET A 84 0.74 -7.33 -10.83
C MET A 84 1.38 -8.44 -11.67
N ASP A 85 1.40 -8.30 -12.99
CA ASP A 85 2.07 -9.24 -13.90
C ASP A 85 3.58 -9.29 -13.63
N ALA A 86 4.21 -8.14 -13.38
CA ALA A 86 5.62 -8.05 -13.02
C ALA A 86 5.92 -8.66 -11.64
N LEU A 87 4.98 -8.55 -10.69
CA LEU A 87 5.12 -9.02 -9.31
C LEU A 87 4.57 -10.43 -9.07
N LYS A 88 4.19 -11.17 -10.12
CA LYS A 88 3.56 -12.50 -10.00
C LYS A 88 4.37 -13.48 -9.13
N ASP A 89 5.69 -13.37 -9.15
CA ASP A 89 6.64 -14.24 -8.44
C ASP A 89 7.25 -13.56 -7.19
N ALA A 90 6.70 -12.43 -6.76
CA ALA A 90 7.27 -11.60 -5.68
C ALA A 90 6.81 -11.97 -4.26
N GLU A 91 5.98 -13.01 -4.11
CA GLU A 91 5.48 -13.51 -2.82
C GLU A 91 4.84 -12.39 -1.96
N LEU A 92 3.84 -11.72 -2.53
CA LEU A 92 3.14 -10.63 -1.87
C LEU A 92 2.25 -11.15 -0.74
N SER A 93 2.37 -10.57 0.47
CA SER A 93 1.42 -10.83 1.57
C SER A 93 0.13 -10.03 1.42
N CYS A 94 0.20 -8.87 0.75
CA CYS A 94 -0.94 -7.99 0.53
C CYS A 94 -0.63 -7.00 -0.60
N ALA A 95 -1.62 -6.71 -1.47
CA ALA A 95 -1.54 -5.65 -2.47
C ALA A 95 -2.88 -4.91 -2.53
N VAL A 96 -2.83 -3.58 -2.46
CA VAL A 96 -4.00 -2.71 -2.51
C VAL A 96 -3.75 -1.59 -3.50
N HIS A 97 -4.74 -1.31 -4.36
CA HIS A 97 -4.70 -0.17 -5.27
C HIS A 97 -5.55 0.96 -4.70
N TYR A 98 -4.91 2.08 -4.37
CA TYR A 98 -5.61 3.27 -3.93
C TYR A 98 -6.20 4.02 -5.14
N ARG A 99 -7.52 4.19 -5.17
CA ARG A 99 -8.25 4.87 -6.24
C ARG A 99 -8.70 6.26 -5.80
N HIS A 100 -9.12 7.07 -6.78
CA HIS A 100 -9.70 8.38 -6.54
C HIS A 100 -10.94 8.26 -5.64
N PHE A 101 -11.01 9.06 -4.57
CA PHE A 101 -12.19 9.18 -3.72
C PHE A 101 -13.35 9.79 -4.51
N VAL A 102 -14.47 9.10 -4.60
CA VAL A 102 -15.71 9.70 -5.08
C VAL A 102 -16.43 10.30 -3.87
N ILE A 103 -16.30 11.61 -3.68
CA ILE A 103 -17.15 12.40 -2.77
C ILE A 103 -18.01 13.28 -3.67
N GLU A 104 -19.29 12.95 -3.78
CA GLU A 104 -20.27 13.72 -4.55
C GLU A 104 -21.04 14.66 -3.62
N ASP A 105 -21.04 15.95 -3.94
CA ASP A 105 -21.90 16.92 -3.27
C ASP A 105 -23.32 16.81 -3.87
N LEU A 106 -24.31 16.53 -3.01
CA LEU A 106 -25.69 16.24 -3.42
C LEU A 106 -26.64 17.41 -3.16
N ALA A 107 -26.16 18.51 -2.56
CA ALA A 107 -26.98 19.68 -2.27
C ALA A 107 -26.50 20.90 -3.07
N VAL A 108 -27.40 21.48 -3.86
CA VAL A 108 -27.26 22.80 -4.50
C VAL A 108 -28.25 23.76 -3.85
#